data_AF-A0A1E5C3K2-F1
#
_entry.id   AF-A0A1E5C3K2-F1
#
_cell.length_a   1.000
_cell.length_b   1.000
_cell.length_c   1.000
_cell.angle_alpha   90.00
_cell.angle_beta   90.00
_cell.angle_gamma   90.00
#
_symmetry.space_group_name_H-M   'P 1'
#
loop_
_entity.id
_entity.type
_entity.pdbx_description
1 polymer ?
#
loop_
_entity_poly.entity_id
_entity_poly.type
_entity_poly.pdbx_seq_one_letter_code
_entity_poly.pdbx_strand_id
1 'polypeptide(L)'
;MKEMKGTHNNINYLVKVSKQEDLGGYSASFSFTTKSNDTDAEQKAYELMNSDKSVSIFKSKEDAEIAAEKCVLVCIDDGFINY
;
A
#
# COMPACT_ATOMS: atom_id res chain seq x y z
N MET A 1 -1.26 15.80 -2.74
CA MET A 1 -1.14 14.40 -2.27
C MET A 1 -0.66 14.42 -0.83
N LYS A 2 -1.18 13.55 0.04
CA LYS A 2 -0.62 13.36 1.40
C LYS A 2 0.01 11.97 1.42
N GLU A 3 1.22 11.89 1.97
CA GLU A 3 2.02 10.68 2.03
C GLU A 3 2.22 10.32 3.50
N MET A 4 1.89 9.08 3.86
CA MET A 4 2.16 8.51 5.17
C MET A 4 3.38 7.60 5.05
N LYS A 5 4.35 7.75 5.94
CA LYS A 5 5.55 6.93 5.99
C LYS A 5 5.51 6.10 7.26
N GLY A 6 5.84 4.82 7.14
CA GLY A 6 5.92 3.93 8.28
C GLY A 6 7.08 2.95 8.14
N THR A 7 7.36 2.24 9.23
CA THR A 7 8.38 1.20 9.27
C THR A 7 7.81 0.02 10.04
N HIS A 8 7.92 -1.19 9.49
CA HIS A 8 7.51 -2.43 10.15
C HIS A 8 8.51 -3.53 9.80
N ASN A 9 8.94 -4.34 10.79
CA ASN A 9 9.98 -5.37 10.62
C ASN A 9 11.25 -4.88 9.87
N ASN A 10 11.74 -3.67 10.15
CA ASN A 10 12.87 -3.01 9.46
C ASN A 10 12.65 -2.67 7.97
N ILE A 11 11.44 -2.86 7.45
CA ILE A 11 11.05 -2.47 6.10
C ILE A 11 10.35 -1.11 6.19
N ASN A 12 10.89 -0.13 5.48
CA ASN A 12 10.24 1.16 5.34
C ASN A 12 9.18 1.07 4.26
N TYR A 13 8.06 1.76 4.45
CA TYR A 13 6.99 1.81 3.48
C TYR A 13 6.39 3.20 3.43
N LEU A 14 5.71 3.46 2.32
CA LEU A 14 5.07 4.72 2.05
C LEU A 14 3.69 4.48 1.45
N VAL A 15 2.67 5.04 2.08
CA VAL A 15 1.27 5.03 1.64
C VAL A 15 0.95 6.38 1.02
N LYS A 16 0.40 6.38 -0.19
CA LYS A 16 -0.04 7.55 -0.93
C LYS A 16 -1.55 7.49 -1.09
N VAL A 17 -2.25 8.54 -0.64
CA VAL A 17 -3.68 8.66 -0.89
C VAL A 17 -3.97 9.84 -1.80
N SER A 18 -4.72 9.54 -2.86
CA SER A 18 -5.14 10.49 -3.88
C SER A 18 -6.66 10.56 -3.93
N LYS A 19 -7.20 11.78 -4.01
CA LYS A 19 -8.63 11.98 -4.26
C LYS A 19 -8.88 11.73 -5.75
N GLN A 20 -9.78 10.80 -6.05
CA GLN A 20 -10.26 10.51 -7.39
C GLN A 20 -11.60 11.23 -7.57
N GLU A 21 -11.56 12.44 -8.14
CA GLU A 21 -12.76 13.26 -8.32
C GLU A 21 -13.74 12.63 -9.32
N ASP A 22 -13.22 11.99 -10.36
CA ASP A 22 -13.99 11.27 -11.38
C ASP A 22 -14.78 10.07 -10.81
N LEU A 23 -14.30 9.49 -9.72
CA LEU A 23 -14.92 8.33 -9.06
C LEU A 23 -15.60 8.69 -7.73
N GLY A 24 -15.56 9.96 -7.32
CA GLY A 24 -16.25 10.46 -6.12
C GLY A 24 -15.67 9.98 -4.78
N GLY A 25 -14.36 9.70 -4.70
CA GLY A 25 -13.75 9.25 -3.44
C GLY A 25 -12.23 9.27 -3.43
N TYR A 26 -11.62 8.36 -2.67
CA TYR A 26 -10.17 8.28 -2.45
C TYR A 26 -9.63 6.94 -2.92
N SER A 27 -8.49 6.97 -3.59
CA SER A 27 -7.69 5.79 -3.91
C SER A 27 -6.39 5.84 -3.10
N ALA A 28 -5.99 4.70 -2.55
CA ALA A 28 -4.71 4.55 -1.88
C ALA A 28 -3.78 3.62 -2.67
N SER A 29 -2.49 3.92 -2.63
CA SER A 29 -1.42 3.05 -3.10
C SER A 29 -0.30 3.02 -2.08
N PHE A 30 0.56 2.01 -2.14
CA PHE A 30 1.74 1.94 -1.28
C PHE A 30 2.97 1.50 -2.06
N SER A 31 4.14 1.77 -1.49
CA SER A 31 5.46 1.40 -2.01
C SER A 31 6.40 1.07 -0.86
N PHE A 32 7.30 0.11 -1.05
CA PHE A 32 8.28 -0.26 -0.04
C PHE A 32 9.64 0.37 -0.38
N THR A 33 10.41 0.69 0.65
CA THR A 33 11.80 1.13 0.53
C THR A 33 12.69 0.00 1.06
N THR A 34 12.77 -1.08 0.29
CA THR A 34 13.73 -2.16 0.51
C THR A 34 15.08 -1.79 -0.12
N LYS A 35 16.17 -2.36 0.42
CA LYS A 35 17.51 -2.23 -0.20
C LYS A 35 17.76 -3.25 -1.31
N SER A 36 16.91 -4.25 -1.39
CA SER A 36 17.00 -5.37 -2.31
C SER A 36 16.13 -5.05 -3.53
N ASN A 37 16.70 -5.15 -4.74
CA ASN A 37 16.01 -5.06 -6.03
C ASN A 37 15.01 -6.22 -6.24
N ASP A 38 14.21 -6.55 -5.23
CA ASP A 38 13.17 -7.57 -5.30
C ASP A 38 11.91 -6.96 -5.89
N THR A 39 12.03 -6.59 -7.17
CA THR A 39 10.91 -6.13 -8.00
C THR A 39 9.78 -7.17 -8.02
N ASP A 40 10.10 -8.45 -7.83
CA ASP A 40 9.15 -9.58 -7.79
C ASP A 40 8.29 -9.57 -6.50
N ALA A 41 8.89 -9.17 -5.37
CA ALA A 41 8.22 -9.02 -4.09
C ALA A 41 7.24 -7.83 -4.11
N GLU A 42 7.68 -6.70 -4.66
CA GLU A 42 6.81 -5.54 -4.88
C GLU A 42 5.70 -5.85 -5.88
N GLN A 43 5.98 -6.58 -6.97
CA GLN A 43 4.95 -7.00 -7.93
C GLN A 43 3.93 -7.93 -7.29
N LYS A 44 4.35 -8.93 -6.51
CA LYS A 44 3.41 -9.84 -5.83
C LYS A 44 2.57 -9.13 -4.79
N ALA A 45 3.16 -8.22 -4.01
CA ALA A 45 2.40 -7.37 -3.09
C ALA A 45 1.38 -6.49 -3.84
N TYR A 46 1.78 -5.93 -4.99
CA TYR A 46 0.90 -5.15 -5.87
C TYR A 46 -0.19 -6.02 -6.50
N GLU A 47 0.12 -7.24 -6.92
CA GLU A 47 -0.83 -8.20 -7.47
C GLU A 47 -1.79 -8.71 -6.40
N LEU A 48 -1.36 -8.95 -5.16
CA LEU A 48 -2.26 -9.33 -4.06
C LEU A 48 -3.24 -8.18 -3.76
N MET A 49 -2.74 -6.95 -3.72
CA MET A 49 -3.57 -5.74 -3.54
C MET A 49 -4.58 -5.55 -4.69
N ASN A 50 -4.18 -5.82 -5.93
CA ASN A 50 -5.04 -5.65 -7.11
C ASN A 50 -5.96 -6.84 -7.38
N SER A 51 -5.55 -8.06 -7.01
CA SER A 51 -6.36 -9.28 -7.10
C SER A 51 -7.52 -9.22 -6.10
N ASP A 52 -7.27 -8.61 -4.93
CA ASP A 52 -8.31 -8.27 -3.96
C ASP A 52 -9.06 -6.97 -4.31
N LYS A 53 -9.08 -6.49 -5.58
CA LYS A 53 -9.84 -5.30 -6.04
C LYS A 53 -9.85 -4.12 -5.04
N SER A 54 -8.73 -3.91 -4.33
CA SER A 54 -8.61 -2.96 -3.23
C SER A 54 -8.25 -1.55 -3.73
N VAL A 55 -8.41 -1.30 -5.04
CA VAL A 55 -8.77 0.04 -5.52
C VAL A 55 -10.25 0.28 -5.22
N SER A 56 -10.66 0.01 -3.98
CA SER A 56 -11.94 0.44 -3.47
C SER A 56 -11.88 1.95 -3.42
N ILE A 57 -12.79 2.63 -4.11
CA ILE A 57 -12.93 4.06 -3.96
C ILE A 57 -13.48 4.29 -2.56
N PHE A 58 -12.59 4.68 -1.65
CA PHE A 58 -12.92 4.91 -0.26
C PHE A 58 -13.70 6.21 -0.13
N LYS A 59 -14.72 6.22 0.73
CA LYS A 59 -15.53 7.42 0.99
C LYS A 59 -14.75 8.46 1.79
N SER A 60 -13.81 8.02 2.60
CA SER A 60 -12.95 8.88 3.41
C SER A 60 -11.48 8.61 3.10
N LYS A 61 -10.67 9.66 3.30
CA LYS A 61 -9.22 9.56 3.17
C LYS A 61 -8.61 8.64 4.22
N GLU A 62 -9.15 8.69 5.44
CA GLU A 62 -8.64 7.95 6.59
C GLU A 62 -8.85 6.45 6.41
N ASP A 63 -10.02 6.04 5.90
CA ASP A 63 -10.27 4.65 5.51
C ASP A 63 -9.29 4.16 4.45
N ALA A 64 -8.95 5.02 3.48
CA ALA A 64 -7.99 4.71 2.42
C ALA A 64 -6.56 4.55 2.97
N GLU A 65 -6.14 5.43 3.89
CA GLU A 65 -4.84 5.37 4.57
C GLU A 65 -4.73 4.06 5.39
N ILE A 66 -5.75 3.74 6.19
CA ILE A 66 -5.79 2.54 7.05
C ILE A 66 -5.82 1.25 6.22
N ALA A 67 -6.62 1.19 5.15
CA ALA A 67 -6.72 0.01 4.31
C ALA A 67 -5.40 -0.30 3.60
N ALA A 68 -4.73 0.73 3.06
CA ALA A 68 -3.42 0.57 2.45
C ALA A 68 -2.34 0.20 3.47
N GLU A 69 -2.33 0.80 4.65
CA GLU A 69 -1.40 0.44 5.72
C GLU A 69 -1.58 -1.02 6.16
N LYS A 70 -2.81 -1.48 6.37
CA LYS A 70 -3.07 -2.90 6.69
C LYS A 70 -2.54 -3.84 5.61
N CYS A 71 -2.72 -3.49 4.34
CA CYS A 71 -2.23 -4.30 3.24
C CYS A 71 -0.69 -4.38 3.23
N VAL A 72 -0.01 -3.25 3.46
CA VAL A 72 1.45 -3.20 3.65
C VAL A 72 1.89 -4.12 4.78
N LEU A 73 1.24 -4.05 5.95
CA LEU A 73 1.60 -4.87 7.11
C LEU A 73 1.45 -6.36 6.81
N VAL A 74 0.35 -6.77 6.17
CA VAL A 74 0.15 -8.16 5.73
C VAL A 74 1.25 -8.58 4.76
N CYS A 75 1.60 -7.74 3.78
CA CYS A 75 2.68 -8.05 2.83
C CYS A 75 4.03 -8.28 3.53
N ILE A 76 4.31 -7.52 4.59
CA ILE A 76 5.53 -7.67 5.39
C ILE A 76 5.45 -8.90 6.29
N ASP A 77 4.33 -9.13 6.97
CA ASP A 77 4.16 -10.22 7.95
C ASP A 77 4.09 -11.60 7.28
N ASP A 78 3.46 -11.72 6.10
CA ASP A 78 3.47 -12.94 5.29
C ASP A 78 4.82 -13.18 4.60
N GLY A 79 5.78 -12.26 4.75
CA GLY A 79 7.13 -12.40 4.19
C GLY A 79 7.17 -12.25 2.67
N PHE A 80 6.19 -11.59 2.05
CA PHE A 80 6.27 -11.22 0.63
C PHE A 80 7.39 -10.22 0.42
N ILE A 81 7.59 -9.30 1.36
CA ILE A 81 8.70 -8.36 1.39
C ILE A 81 9.65 -8.76 2.52
N ASN A 82 10.92 -9.03 2.18
CA ASN A 82 11.97 -9.33 3.16
C ASN A 82 13.14 -8.33 3.02
N TYR A 83 13.89 -8.16 4.11
CA TYR A 83 15.07 -7.29 4.18
C TYR A 83 16.37 -8.08 4.00
#